data_AF-A0A4R6BAY7-F1
#
_entry.id   AF-A0A4R6BAY7-F1
#
_cell.length_a   1.000
_cell.length_b   1.000
_cell.length_c   1.000
_cell.angle_alpha   90.00
_cell.angle_beta   90.00
_cell.angle_gamma   90.00
#
_symmetry.space_group_name_H-M   'P 1'
#
loop_
_entity.id
_entity.type
_entity.pdbx_description
1 polymer ?
#
loop_
_entity_poly.entity_id
_entity_poly.type
_entity_poly.pdbx_seq_one_letter_code
_entity_poly.pdbx_strand_id
1 'polypeptide(L)'
;MNDTFMYLIFLWTLIFIGLLAIGGFFMFRKFLKRMPKEDGRSELDWQYYYINQALPLWQEDSRALLNELVSPVPELFRDVAKERIAGRISKIALDEKADKIELDHMMRGYIIATPKRDHGFMKKKLKELNIDYSPYMKYFEFADDEKKKFSIFDHSELAQKK
;
A
#
# COMPACT_ATOMS: atom_id res chain seq x y z
N MET A 1 5.24 44.17 35.95
CA MET A 1 5.50 42.78 35.51
C MET A 1 6.96 42.50 35.78
N ASN A 2 7.31 41.35 36.35
CA ASN A 2 8.70 41.02 36.70
C ASN A 2 9.45 40.65 35.41
N ASP A 3 10.64 41.20 35.16
CA ASP A 3 11.37 41.00 33.88
C ASP A 3 11.61 39.51 33.58
N THR A 4 11.84 38.71 34.62
CA THR A 4 11.96 37.25 34.54
C THR A 4 10.73 36.58 33.92
N PHE A 5 9.51 37.08 34.21
CA PHE A 5 8.28 36.55 33.63
C PHE A 5 8.16 36.90 32.14
N MET A 6 8.62 38.08 31.72
CA MET A 6 8.65 38.46 30.30
C MET A 6 9.66 37.60 29.49
N TYR A 7 10.86 37.37 30.03
CA TYR A 7 11.83 36.48 29.38
C TYR A 7 11.34 35.04 29.27
N LEU A 8 10.63 34.53 30.29
CA LEU A 8 10.01 33.21 30.26
C LEU A 8 8.99 33.10 29.12
N ILE A 9 8.09 34.09 28.97
CA ILE A 9 7.10 34.10 27.89
C ILE A 9 7.76 34.18 26.51
N PHE A 10 8.79 35.03 26.35
CA PHE A 10 9.52 35.15 25.10
C PHE A 10 10.20 33.83 24.69
N LEU A 11 10.86 33.16 25.64
CA LEU A 11 11.48 31.86 25.42
C LEU A 11 10.44 30.81 24.98
N TRP A 12 9.32 30.72 25.69
CA TRP A 12 8.25 29.77 25.34
C TRP A 12 7.65 30.07 23.96
N THR A 13 7.52 31.35 23.60
CA THR A 13 7.03 31.74 22.26
C THR A 13 7.94 31.20 21.16
N LEU A 14 9.27 31.35 21.31
CA LEU A 14 10.23 30.79 20.35
C LEU A 14 10.18 29.26 20.30
N ILE A 15 10.03 28.60 21.45
CA ILE A 15 9.89 27.13 21.51
C ILE A 15 8.63 26.67 20.77
N PHE A 16 7.48 27.31 21.00
CA PHE A 16 6.23 26.94 20.32
C PHE A 16 6.29 27.17 18.81
N ILE A 17 6.88 28.29 18.37
CA ILE A 17 7.12 28.53 16.94
C ILE A 17 8.01 27.44 16.34
N GLY A 18 9.08 27.06 17.03
CA GLY A 18 9.97 25.97 16.61
C GLY A 18 9.24 24.63 16.50
N LEU A 19 8.46 24.25 17.52
CA LEU A 19 7.69 23.01 17.52
C LEU A 19 6.61 22.99 16.42
N LEU A 20 5.92 24.10 16.19
CA LEU A 20 4.95 24.25 15.10
C LEU A 20 5.62 24.14 13.73
N ALA A 21 6.79 24.77 13.54
CA ALA A 21 7.53 24.71 12.29
C ALA A 21 8.00 23.27 11.99
N ILE A 22 8.56 22.58 13.00
CA ILE A 22 9.02 21.19 12.85
C ILE A 22 7.83 20.27 12.58
N GLY A 23 6.78 20.34 13.40
CA GLY A 23 5.57 19.53 13.22
C GLY A 23 4.90 19.78 11.87
N GLY A 24 4.82 21.06 11.47
CA GLY A 24 4.34 21.50 10.17
C GLY A 24 5.17 20.93 9.02
N PHE A 25 6.50 20.97 9.09
CA PHE A 25 7.39 20.40 8.08
C PHE A 25 7.16 18.90 7.88
N PHE A 26 7.05 18.12 8.96
CA PHE A 26 6.78 16.68 8.87
C PHE A 26 5.41 16.37 8.27
N MET A 27 4.36 17.08 8.70
CA MET A 27 3.01 16.93 8.14
C MET A 27 2.95 17.35 6.67
N PHE A 28 3.58 18.47 6.31
CA PHE A 28 3.60 18.99 4.94
C PHE A 28 4.34 18.02 4.00
N ARG A 29 5.48 17.47 4.42
CA ARG A 29 6.18 16.43 3.65
C ARG A 29 5.31 15.19 3.41
N LYS A 30 4.54 14.76 4.43
CA LYS A 30 3.61 13.63 4.30
C LYS A 30 2.40 13.98 3.42
N PHE A 31 1.95 15.22 3.47
CA PHE A 31 0.86 15.74 2.64
C PHE A 31 1.24 15.82 1.17
N LEU A 32 2.41 16.39 0.82
CA LEU A 32 2.89 16.45 -0.56
C LEU A 32 2.97 15.06 -1.22
N LYS A 33 3.26 14.01 -0.44
CA LYS A 33 3.26 12.62 -0.93
C LYS A 33 1.87 12.03 -1.22
N ARG A 34 0.81 12.65 -0.71
CA ARG A 34 -0.59 12.25 -0.92
C ARG A 34 -1.28 13.09 -1.98
N MET A 35 -0.61 14.12 -2.49
CA MET A 35 -1.14 14.95 -3.57
C MET A 35 -1.39 14.09 -4.81
N PRO A 36 -2.40 14.46 -5.61
CA PRO A 36 -2.61 13.83 -6.91
C PRO A 36 -1.35 13.94 -7.77
N LYS A 37 -1.12 12.94 -8.61
CA LYS A 37 0.00 12.95 -9.54
C LYS A 37 -0.29 13.90 -10.72
N GLU A 38 0.58 13.88 -11.73
CA GLU A 38 0.46 14.70 -12.95
C GLU A 38 -0.88 14.52 -13.68
N ASP A 39 -1.53 13.37 -13.50
CA ASP A 39 -2.84 13.02 -14.06
C ASP A 39 -4.05 13.53 -13.23
N GLY A 40 -3.82 14.22 -12.12
CA GLY A 40 -4.86 14.71 -11.23
C GLY A 40 -5.52 13.64 -10.36
N ARG A 41 -5.04 12.38 -10.38
CA ARG A 41 -5.54 11.28 -9.55
C ARG A 41 -4.53 10.90 -8.47
N SER A 42 -5.04 10.58 -7.29
CA SER A 42 -4.21 10.00 -6.22
C SER A 42 -4.02 8.49 -6.44
N GLU A 43 -3.08 7.89 -5.70
CA GLU A 43 -2.91 6.43 -5.73
C GLU A 43 -4.16 5.69 -5.28
N LEU A 44 -4.90 6.23 -4.31
CA LEU A 44 -6.13 5.63 -3.85
C LEU A 44 -7.19 5.68 -4.95
N ASP A 45 -7.26 6.77 -5.71
CA ASP A 45 -8.20 6.87 -6.84
C ASP A 45 -7.92 5.81 -7.90
N TRP A 46 -6.64 5.57 -8.23
CA TRP A 46 -6.24 4.51 -9.14
C TRP A 46 -6.56 3.11 -8.59
N GLN A 47 -6.36 2.91 -7.29
CA GLN A 47 -6.70 1.65 -6.63
C GLN A 47 -8.20 1.36 -6.76
N TYR A 48 -9.05 2.34 -6.44
CA TYR A 48 -10.49 2.20 -6.62
C TYR A 48 -10.87 2.00 -8.09
N TYR A 49 -10.23 2.71 -9.01
CA TYR A 49 -10.47 2.56 -10.45
C TYR A 49 -10.24 1.12 -10.91
N TYR A 50 -9.07 0.54 -10.61
CA TYR A 50 -8.75 -0.83 -11.04
C TYR A 50 -9.64 -1.87 -10.38
N ILE A 51 -9.94 -1.72 -9.08
CA ILE A 51 -10.87 -2.62 -8.37
C ILE A 51 -12.22 -2.60 -9.07
N ASN A 52 -12.78 -1.41 -9.31
CA ASN A 52 -14.09 -1.25 -9.93
C ASN A 52 -14.14 -1.82 -11.34
N GLN A 53 -13.08 -1.62 -12.12
CA GLN A 53 -13.00 -2.14 -13.48
C GLN A 53 -12.86 -3.68 -13.50
N ALA A 54 -12.15 -4.27 -12.54
CA ALA A 54 -11.98 -5.72 -12.42
C ALA A 54 -13.11 -6.42 -11.66
N LEU A 55 -14.10 -5.71 -11.09
CA LEU A 55 -15.21 -6.30 -10.33
C LEU A 55 -15.88 -7.51 -11.02
N PRO A 56 -16.10 -7.52 -12.35
CA PRO A 56 -16.66 -8.67 -13.06
C PRO A 56 -15.73 -9.90 -13.10
N LEU A 57 -14.41 -9.70 -13.00
CA LEU A 57 -13.39 -10.75 -13.05
C LEU A 57 -13.27 -11.53 -11.73
N TRP A 58 -13.70 -10.92 -10.63
CA TRP A 58 -13.63 -11.49 -9.28
C TRP A 58 -14.72 -12.56 -9.08
N GLN A 59 -14.30 -13.82 -9.05
CA GLN A 59 -15.14 -14.97 -8.71
C GLN A 59 -15.26 -15.15 -7.19
N GLU A 60 -16.26 -15.90 -6.74
CA GLU A 60 -16.49 -16.17 -5.30
C GLU A 60 -15.25 -16.75 -4.61
N ASP A 61 -14.60 -17.75 -5.23
CA ASP A 61 -13.37 -18.36 -4.72
C ASP A 61 -12.22 -17.36 -4.56
N SER A 62 -12.04 -16.47 -5.54
CA SER A 62 -10.98 -15.44 -5.49
C SER A 62 -11.24 -14.41 -4.38
N ARG A 63 -12.51 -14.05 -4.15
CA ARG A 63 -12.92 -13.14 -3.07
C ARG A 63 -12.73 -13.80 -1.70
N ALA A 64 -13.07 -15.08 -1.58
CA ALA A 64 -12.87 -15.87 -0.37
C ALA A 64 -11.37 -16.00 -0.05
N LEU A 65 -10.55 -16.33 -1.06
CA LEU A 65 -9.10 -16.40 -0.91
C LEU A 65 -8.51 -15.05 -0.50
N LEU A 66 -8.96 -13.93 -1.08
CA LEU A 66 -8.51 -12.60 -0.68
C LEU A 66 -8.78 -12.34 0.80
N ASN A 67 -9.98 -12.65 1.29
CA ASN A 67 -10.34 -12.49 2.70
C ASN A 67 -9.42 -13.31 3.61
N GLU A 68 -9.11 -14.52 3.19
CA GLU A 68 -8.24 -15.42 3.94
C GLU A 68 -6.79 -14.91 3.97
N LEU A 69 -6.26 -14.43 2.84
CA LEU A 69 -4.92 -13.86 2.74
C LEU A 69 -4.71 -12.61 3.62
N VAL A 70 -5.78 -11.86 3.92
CA VAL A 70 -5.73 -10.68 4.79
C VAL A 70 -6.11 -10.96 6.25
N SER A 71 -6.54 -12.17 6.59
CA SER A 71 -6.83 -12.57 7.97
C SER A 71 -5.70 -12.32 9.00
N PRO A 72 -4.39 -12.45 8.70
CA PRO A 72 -3.34 -12.15 9.68
C PRO A 72 -3.22 -10.64 10.00
N VAL A 73 -3.87 -9.76 9.23
CA VAL A 73 -3.86 -8.32 9.45
C VAL A 73 -4.85 -7.96 10.58
N PRO A 74 -4.46 -7.10 11.55
CA PRO A 74 -5.36 -6.62 12.58
C PRO A 74 -6.60 -5.95 11.97
N GLU A 75 -7.75 -6.10 12.61
CA GLU A 75 -9.05 -5.67 12.09
C GLU A 75 -9.07 -4.19 11.68
N LEU A 76 -8.49 -3.31 12.48
CA LEU A 76 -8.39 -1.86 12.21
C LEU A 76 -7.67 -1.51 10.90
N PHE A 77 -6.86 -2.41 10.36
CA PHE A 77 -6.07 -2.20 9.13
C PHE A 77 -6.46 -3.15 8.00
N ARG A 78 -7.38 -4.10 8.26
CA ARG A 78 -7.67 -5.19 7.34
C ARG A 78 -8.30 -4.68 6.05
N ASP A 79 -9.24 -3.74 6.14
CA ASP A 79 -9.90 -3.19 4.95
C ASP A 79 -8.91 -2.45 4.06
N VAL A 80 -8.04 -1.62 4.65
CA VAL A 80 -7.00 -0.89 3.91
C VAL A 80 -6.02 -1.86 3.24
N ALA A 81 -5.60 -2.92 3.93
CA ALA A 81 -4.74 -3.95 3.35
C ALA A 81 -5.45 -4.71 2.21
N LYS A 82 -6.72 -5.06 2.42
CA LYS A 82 -7.56 -5.77 1.45
C LYS A 82 -7.75 -4.97 0.17
N GLU A 83 -8.13 -3.70 0.27
CA GLU A 83 -8.29 -2.85 -0.92
C GLU A 83 -6.96 -2.68 -1.65
N ARG A 84 -5.85 -2.51 -0.92
CA ARG A 84 -4.52 -2.38 -1.52
C ARG A 84 -4.11 -3.63 -2.31
N ILE A 85 -4.28 -4.81 -1.70
CA ILE A 85 -3.98 -6.10 -2.36
C ILE A 85 -4.94 -6.31 -3.54
N ALA A 86 -6.24 -6.07 -3.35
CA ALA A 86 -7.25 -6.19 -4.40
C ALA A 86 -6.96 -5.27 -5.59
N GLY A 87 -6.56 -4.02 -5.36
CA GLY A 87 -6.21 -3.08 -6.42
C GLY A 87 -4.98 -3.53 -7.21
N ARG A 88 -3.98 -4.11 -6.55
CA ARG A 88 -2.81 -4.66 -7.25
C ARG A 88 -3.18 -5.89 -8.09
N ILE A 89 -3.95 -6.83 -7.54
CA ILE A 89 -4.41 -8.02 -8.26
C ILE A 89 -5.26 -7.61 -9.46
N SER A 90 -6.21 -6.69 -9.25
CA SER A 90 -7.10 -6.16 -10.28
C SER A 90 -6.31 -5.52 -11.41
N LYS A 91 -5.30 -4.70 -11.09
CA LYS A 91 -4.43 -4.12 -12.11
C LYS A 91 -3.69 -5.19 -12.92
N ILE A 92 -3.08 -6.19 -12.27
CA ILE A 92 -2.37 -7.27 -12.98
C ILE A 92 -3.32 -8.01 -13.94
N ALA A 93 -4.52 -8.36 -13.46
CA ALA A 93 -5.51 -9.04 -14.28
C ALA A 93 -5.98 -8.19 -15.48
N LEU A 94 -6.19 -6.89 -15.28
CA LEU A 94 -6.57 -5.96 -16.35
C LEU A 94 -5.45 -5.75 -17.36
N ASP A 95 -4.20 -5.60 -16.90
CA ASP A 95 -3.02 -5.44 -17.75
C ASP A 95 -2.81 -6.67 -18.64
N GLU A 96 -3.14 -7.86 -18.15
CA GLU A 96 -3.08 -9.13 -18.89
C GLU A 96 -4.33 -9.45 -19.70
N LYS A 97 -5.37 -8.59 -19.62
CA LYS A 97 -6.68 -8.80 -20.25
C LYS A 97 -7.29 -10.16 -19.88
N ALA A 98 -7.13 -10.56 -18.62
CA ALA A 98 -7.65 -11.83 -18.12
C ALA A 98 -9.19 -11.80 -18.05
N ASP A 99 -9.83 -12.92 -18.41
CA ASP A 99 -11.28 -13.08 -18.32
C ASP A 99 -11.76 -13.32 -16.87
N LYS A 100 -10.87 -13.79 -16.00
CA LYS A 100 -11.15 -14.08 -14.58
C LYS A 100 -9.87 -13.98 -13.74
N ILE A 101 -10.03 -13.68 -12.45
CA ILE A 101 -8.91 -13.65 -11.51
C ILE A 101 -8.56 -15.07 -11.07
N GLU A 102 -7.43 -15.55 -11.57
CA GLU A 102 -6.85 -16.83 -11.18
C GLU A 102 -5.84 -16.71 -10.02
N LEU A 103 -5.47 -17.86 -9.44
CA LEU A 103 -4.51 -17.94 -8.34
C LEU A 103 -3.18 -17.26 -8.66
N ASP A 104 -2.71 -17.34 -9.90
CA ASP A 104 -1.45 -16.72 -10.31
C ASP A 104 -1.50 -15.18 -10.21
N HIS A 105 -2.60 -14.53 -10.62
CA HIS A 105 -2.81 -13.09 -10.42
C HIS A 105 -2.87 -12.73 -8.93
N MET A 106 -3.59 -13.55 -8.14
CA MET A 106 -3.71 -13.39 -6.70
C MET A 106 -2.34 -13.42 -6.02
N MET A 107 -1.51 -14.41 -6.35
CA MET A 107 -0.18 -14.60 -5.77
C MET A 107 0.77 -13.47 -6.11
N ARG A 108 0.82 -13.07 -7.38
CA ARG A 108 1.64 -11.94 -7.83
C ARG A 108 1.21 -10.65 -7.14
N GLY A 109 -0.08 -10.36 -7.13
CA GLY A 109 -0.61 -9.16 -6.51
C GLY A 109 -0.42 -9.13 -5.00
N TYR A 110 -0.60 -10.26 -4.31
CA TYR A 110 -0.40 -10.39 -2.87
C TYR A 110 1.06 -10.16 -2.46
N ILE A 111 2.01 -10.81 -3.15
CA ILE A 111 3.44 -10.68 -2.85
C ILE A 111 3.92 -9.25 -3.10
N ILE A 112 3.52 -8.65 -4.22
CA ILE A 112 3.96 -7.29 -4.60
C ILE A 112 3.32 -6.23 -3.68
N ALA A 113 2.04 -6.39 -3.31
CA ALA A 113 1.33 -5.41 -2.49
C ALA A 113 1.76 -5.44 -1.00
N THR A 114 2.28 -6.58 -0.54
CA THR A 114 2.68 -6.78 0.86
C THR A 114 4.05 -6.15 1.14
N PRO A 115 4.17 -5.26 2.15
CA PRO A 115 5.43 -4.65 2.53
C PRO A 115 6.49 -5.68 2.93
N LYS A 116 7.76 -5.40 2.62
CA LYS A 116 8.89 -6.31 2.96
C LYS A 116 8.98 -6.67 4.45
N ARG A 117 8.61 -5.73 5.33
CA ARG A 117 8.56 -5.96 6.79
C ARG A 117 7.58 -7.07 7.17
N ASP A 118 6.50 -7.23 6.40
CA ASP A 118 5.37 -8.09 6.75
C ASP A 118 5.42 -9.45 6.01
N HIS A 119 6.47 -9.70 5.21
CA HIS A 119 6.69 -10.95 4.47
C HIS A 119 6.76 -12.19 5.37
N GLY A 120 7.19 -12.05 6.62
CA GLY A 120 7.19 -13.16 7.58
C GLY A 120 5.77 -13.70 7.84
N PHE A 121 4.81 -12.81 8.08
CA PHE A 121 3.40 -13.16 8.27
C PHE A 121 2.78 -13.72 6.99
N MET A 122 3.11 -13.10 5.85
CA MET A 122 2.67 -13.54 4.54
C MET A 122 3.09 -14.98 4.23
N LYS A 123 4.39 -15.30 4.36
CA LYS A 123 4.92 -16.65 4.12
C LYS A 123 4.31 -17.69 5.05
N LYS A 124 4.10 -17.32 6.33
CA LYS A 124 3.42 -18.18 7.28
C LYS A 124 1.99 -18.48 6.83
N LYS A 125 1.25 -17.46 6.40
CA LYS A 125 -0.14 -17.62 5.95
C LYS A 125 -0.24 -18.47 4.68
N LEU A 126 0.66 -18.25 3.71
CA LEU A 126 0.72 -19.07 2.49
C LEU A 126 1.01 -20.54 2.80
N LYS A 127 1.88 -20.81 3.78
CA LYS A 127 2.17 -22.16 4.26
C LYS A 127 0.94 -22.81 4.92
N GLU A 128 0.19 -22.06 5.73
CA GLU A 128 -1.07 -22.54 6.34
C GLU A 128 -2.11 -22.92 5.28
N LEU A 129 -2.15 -22.20 4.15
CA LEU A 129 -3.04 -22.47 3.02
C LEU A 129 -2.51 -23.54 2.05
N ASN A 130 -1.36 -24.16 2.34
CA ASN A 130 -0.66 -25.11 1.47
C ASN A 130 -0.39 -24.56 0.05
N ILE A 131 -0.16 -23.25 -0.08
CA ILE A 131 0.15 -22.61 -1.36
C ILE A 131 1.67 -22.51 -1.50
N ASP A 132 2.22 -23.16 -2.53
CA ASP A 132 3.63 -23.03 -2.86
C ASP A 132 3.91 -21.68 -3.53
N TYR A 133 4.74 -20.86 -2.89
CA TYR A 133 5.17 -19.56 -3.40
C TYR A 133 6.52 -19.59 -4.10
N SER A 134 7.16 -20.76 -4.23
CA SER A 134 8.47 -20.92 -4.87
C SER A 134 8.53 -20.37 -6.32
N PRO A 135 7.51 -20.56 -7.18
CA PRO A 135 7.51 -19.98 -8.53
C PRO A 135 7.48 -18.44 -8.54
N TYR A 136 7.08 -17.83 -7.43
CA TYR A 136 6.82 -16.40 -7.30
C TYR A 136 7.95 -15.66 -6.57
N MET A 137 9.07 -16.33 -6.24
CA MET A 137 10.18 -15.70 -5.49
C MET A 137 10.69 -14.42 -6.15
N LYS A 138 10.72 -14.36 -7.49
CA LYS A 138 11.12 -13.15 -8.23
C LYS A 138 10.28 -11.91 -7.89
N TYR A 139 9.02 -12.10 -7.49
CA TYR A 139 8.13 -10.98 -7.17
C TYR A 139 8.40 -10.33 -5.82
N PHE A 140 9.17 -10.99 -4.93
CA PHE A 140 9.56 -10.42 -3.64
C PHE A 140 10.50 -9.21 -3.79
N GLU A 141 11.24 -9.12 -4.90
CA GLU A 141 12.10 -7.97 -5.20
C GLU A 141 11.28 -6.71 -5.51
N PHE A 142 10.11 -6.89 -6.13
CA PHE A 142 9.16 -5.82 -6.47
C PHE A 142 8.17 -5.49 -5.35
N ALA A 143 8.26 -6.18 -4.21
CA ALA A 143 7.41 -5.91 -3.05
C ALA A 143 7.63 -4.48 -2.54
N ASP A 144 6.52 -3.85 -2.12
CA ASP A 144 6.55 -2.44 -1.71
C ASP A 144 7.58 -2.22 -0.59
N ASP A 145 8.47 -1.26 -0.83
CA ASP A 145 9.50 -0.83 0.10
C ASP A 145 9.14 0.60 0.52
N GLU A 146 8.85 0.81 1.82
CA GLU A 146 8.46 2.11 2.37
C GLU A 146 9.41 3.26 1.94
N LYS A 147 10.65 2.93 1.56
CA LYS A 147 11.71 3.87 1.15
C LYS A 147 11.76 4.18 -0.36
N LYS A 148 11.19 3.36 -1.24
CA LYS A 148 11.05 3.63 -2.69
C LYS A 148 9.56 3.72 -3.05
N LYS A 149 8.87 4.67 -2.43
CA LYS A 149 7.48 5.04 -2.75
C LYS A 149 7.39 5.76 -4.10
N PHE A 150 7.68 5.04 -5.17
CA PHE A 150 7.09 5.27 -6.48
C PHE A 150 5.91 4.32 -6.58
N SER A 151 4.90 4.70 -7.36
CA SER A 151 3.55 4.25 -7.07
C SER A 151 3.36 2.76 -7.09
N ILE A 152 2.41 2.29 -6.27
CA ILE A 152 1.88 0.92 -6.35
C ILE A 152 1.39 0.55 -7.77
N PHE A 153 1.32 1.50 -8.71
CA PHE A 153 0.88 1.25 -10.07
C PHE A 153 1.89 1.65 -11.17
N ASP A 154 3.03 2.27 -10.83
CA ASP A 154 4.04 2.69 -11.83
C ASP A 154 4.94 1.53 -12.29
N HIS A 155 4.92 0.40 -11.56
CA HIS A 155 5.78 -0.75 -11.83
C HIS A 155 5.12 -1.90 -12.63
N SER A 156 3.86 -1.77 -13.08
CA SER A 156 3.26 -2.81 -13.94
C SER A 156 4.04 -3.01 -15.25
N GLU A 157 4.61 -1.93 -15.79
CA GLU A 157 5.43 -1.99 -17.00
C GLU A 157 6.75 -2.74 -16.77
N LEU A 158 7.28 -2.77 -15.54
CA LEU A 158 8.53 -3.48 -15.22
C LEU A 158 8.31 -4.99 -15.03
N ALA A 159 7.11 -5.42 -14.63
CA ALA A 159 6.73 -6.82 -14.55
C ALA A 159 6.41 -7.45 -15.92
N GLN A 160 6.30 -6.62 -16.98
CA GLN A 160 6.05 -7.06 -18.36
C GLN A 160 7.31 -7.48 -19.13
N LYS A 161 8.51 -7.37 -18.55
CA LYS A 161 9.71 -7.94 -19.19
C LYS A 161 9.74 -9.45 -19.01
N LYS A 162 9.31 -10.14 -20.06
CA LYS A 162 9.67 -11.53 -20.38
C LYS A 162 11.16 -11.77 -20.24
#